data_AF-A0A8T5AVK4-F1
#
_entry.id   AF-A0A8T5AVK4-F1
#
_cell.length_a   1.000
_cell.length_b   1.000
_cell.length_c   1.000
_cell.angle_alpha   90.00
_cell.angle_beta   90.00
_cell.angle_gamma   90.00
#
_symmetry.space_group_name_H-M   'P 1'
#
loop_
_entity.id
_entity.type
_entity.pdbx_description
1 polymer ?
#
loop_
_entity_poly.entity_id
_entity_poly.type
_entity_poly.pdbx_seq_one_letter_code
_entity_poly.pdbx_strand_id
1 'polypeptide(L)'
;MTEKVAALIRPRAYVIGAIATAIIVLIIEFVALFTPGGTLWGLHGETWSNAWLANLTFGFFWPLVISVIGALLGKFNVITKQEFVIILTMVWVSWMLPSIYGILPIFTALGIARQVPAFHKWNLEYARDITWQFGPDPLNSALWESWMYGGPVPWAEWMPALLFNLARLIPYYLMYMFFATLWRREWVDVEVLPFPQATAASKLVDMTFEKVNGSVQIFRNIWLWLGVLIGLVAIYPYWIWTIPGLGAVMPSYFCSISVDYTPYVIIPLANLNFNFELLLIA
;
A
#
# COMPACT_ATOMS: atom_id res chain seq x y z
N MET A 1 41.59 -17.77 -0.43
CA MET A 1 40.24 -17.19 -0.45
C MET A 1 40.26 -16.05 -1.43
N THR A 2 39.65 -16.22 -2.61
CA THR A 2 39.52 -15.15 -3.59
C THR A 2 38.53 -14.12 -3.03
N GLU A 3 39.04 -12.94 -2.72
CA GLU A 3 38.26 -11.79 -2.30
C GLU A 3 37.21 -11.52 -3.40
N LYS A 4 35.93 -11.82 -3.12
CA LYS A 4 34.85 -11.51 -4.05
C LYS A 4 34.80 -9.99 -4.15
N VAL A 5 35.34 -9.44 -5.23
CA VAL A 5 35.25 -8.02 -5.57
C VAL A 5 33.81 -7.59 -5.39
N ALA A 6 33.57 -6.66 -4.46
CA ALA A 6 32.24 -6.13 -4.19
C ALA A 6 31.70 -5.56 -5.50
N ALA A 7 30.62 -6.14 -6.00
CA ALA A 7 30.03 -5.68 -7.25
C ALA A 7 29.53 -4.25 -7.06
N LEU A 8 30.09 -3.35 -7.86
CA LEU A 8 29.87 -1.92 -7.71
C LEU A 8 28.47 -1.55 -8.21
N ILE A 9 27.59 -1.16 -7.29
CA ILE A 9 26.24 -0.69 -7.62
C ILE A 9 26.37 0.70 -8.25
N ARG A 10 25.82 0.87 -9.46
CA ARG A 10 25.88 2.17 -10.14
C ARG A 10 24.84 3.13 -9.56
N PRO A 11 25.14 4.44 -9.45
CA PRO A 11 24.20 5.45 -8.94
C PRO A 11 22.83 5.46 -9.65
N ARG A 12 22.82 5.09 -10.93
CA ARG A 12 21.58 4.99 -11.73
C ARG A 12 20.54 4.05 -11.14
N ALA A 13 20.94 3.01 -10.40
CA ALA A 13 20.00 2.09 -9.76
C ALA A 13 19.15 2.81 -8.70
N TYR A 14 19.76 3.68 -7.89
CA TYR A 14 19.05 4.50 -6.91
C TYR A 14 18.10 5.50 -7.58
N VAL A 15 18.53 6.12 -8.68
CA VAL A 15 17.70 7.07 -9.44
C VAL A 15 16.49 6.35 -10.06
N ILE A 16 16.71 5.21 -10.71
CA ILE A 16 15.63 4.38 -11.27
C ILE A 16 14.68 3.92 -10.17
N GLY A 17 15.22 3.45 -9.04
CA GLY A 17 14.44 3.03 -7.89
C GLY A 17 13.58 4.17 -7.32
N ALA A 18 14.14 5.37 -7.13
CA ALA A 18 13.41 6.52 -6.63
C ALA A 18 12.29 6.95 -7.58
N ILE A 19 12.55 6.99 -8.89
CA ILE A 19 11.54 7.29 -9.91
C ILE A 19 10.43 6.23 -9.91
N ALA A 20 10.80 4.94 -9.86
CA ALA A 20 9.84 3.85 -9.81
C ALA A 20 8.97 3.92 -8.56
N THR A 21 9.56 4.16 -7.39
CA THR A 21 8.81 4.35 -6.14
C THR A 21 7.85 5.53 -6.25
N ALA A 22 8.27 6.69 -6.75
CA ALA A 22 7.40 7.85 -6.91
C ALA A 22 6.22 7.57 -7.85
N ILE A 23 6.48 6.95 -9.01
CA ILE A 23 5.42 6.56 -9.96
C ILE A 23 4.43 5.59 -9.32
N ILE A 24 4.94 4.58 -8.62
CA ILE A 24 4.10 3.56 -7.99
C ILE A 24 3.26 4.17 -6.88
N VAL A 25 3.84 5.02 -6.02
CA VAL A 25 3.07 5.74 -4.98
C VAL A 25 1.94 6.53 -5.61
N LEU A 26 2.20 7.30 -6.68
CA LEU A 26 1.16 8.06 -7.39
C LEU A 26 0.07 7.17 -7.97
N ILE A 27 0.42 6.01 -8.55
CA ILE A 27 -0.57 5.06 -9.07
C ILE A 27 -1.40 4.49 -7.93
N ILE A 28 -0.77 4.10 -6.81
CA ILE A 28 -1.50 3.57 -5.67
C ILE A 28 -2.42 4.64 -5.10
N GLU A 29 -1.96 5.89 -4.91
CA GLU A 29 -2.79 7.02 -4.48
C GLU A 29 -3.98 7.24 -5.39
N PHE A 30 -3.75 7.24 -6.71
CA PHE A 30 -4.83 7.37 -7.68
C PHE A 30 -5.85 6.24 -7.53
N VAL A 31 -5.42 4.98 -7.47
CA VAL A 31 -6.30 3.81 -7.26
C VAL A 31 -7.00 3.89 -5.91
N ALA A 32 -6.31 4.39 -4.88
CA ALA A 32 -6.83 4.62 -3.54
C ALA A 32 -8.03 5.59 -3.54
N LEU A 33 -8.09 6.56 -4.45
CA LEU A 33 -9.25 7.45 -4.56
C LEU A 33 -10.51 6.75 -5.06
N PHE A 34 -10.37 5.68 -5.85
CA PHE A 34 -11.51 4.94 -6.44
C PHE A 34 -11.80 3.63 -5.72
N THR A 35 -10.96 3.23 -4.77
CA THR A 35 -11.09 1.97 -4.06
C THR A 35 -11.14 2.20 -2.55
N PRO A 36 -11.78 1.31 -1.77
CA PRO A 36 -11.82 1.45 -0.32
C PRO A 36 -10.42 1.38 0.32
N GLY A 37 -9.42 0.89 -0.43
CA GLY A 37 -8.01 0.79 -0.04
C GLY A 37 -7.29 2.13 0.12
N GLY A 38 -7.90 3.25 -0.28
CA GLY A 38 -7.40 4.61 -0.07
C GLY A 38 -8.24 5.51 0.81
N THR A 39 -9.21 4.93 1.53
CA THR A 39 -10.01 5.55 2.59
C THR A 39 -10.24 7.07 2.49
N LEU A 40 -10.93 7.52 1.44
CA LEU A 40 -12.02 8.47 1.63
C LEU A 40 -13.19 7.66 2.19
N TRP A 41 -13.53 7.87 3.46
CA TRP A 41 -14.57 7.11 4.13
C TRP A 41 -15.89 7.33 3.40
N GLY A 42 -16.40 6.31 2.74
CA GLY A 42 -17.76 6.35 2.24
C GLY A 42 -18.70 6.59 3.42
N LEU A 43 -19.63 7.54 3.28
CA LEU A 43 -20.64 7.91 4.29
C LEU A 43 -21.47 6.74 4.85
N HIS A 44 -21.35 5.55 4.25
CA HIS A 44 -22.17 4.37 4.50
C HIS A 44 -21.38 3.11 4.88
N GLY A 45 -20.05 3.19 5.02
CA GLY A 45 -19.20 2.04 5.34
C GLY A 45 -18.68 2.04 6.79
N GLU A 46 -18.46 0.86 7.35
CA GLU A 46 -17.77 0.70 8.64
C GLU A 46 -16.30 1.16 8.50
N THR A 47 -15.85 1.98 9.46
CA THR A 47 -14.61 2.74 9.42
C THR A 47 -13.33 1.89 9.49
N TRP A 48 -13.44 0.62 9.89
CA TRP A 48 -12.30 -0.16 10.38
C TRP A 48 -11.93 -1.39 9.54
N SER A 49 -12.86 -1.92 8.75
CA SER A 49 -12.75 -3.27 8.24
C SER A 49 -12.13 -3.36 6.83
N ASN A 50 -12.36 -2.37 5.96
CA ASN A 50 -11.84 -2.39 4.57
C ASN A 50 -10.33 -2.12 4.40
N ALA A 51 -9.66 -1.67 5.46
CA ALA A 51 -8.27 -1.23 5.42
C ALA A 51 -7.23 -2.37 5.30
N TRP A 52 -7.53 -3.57 5.78
CA TRP A 52 -6.49 -4.56 6.10
C TRP A 52 -6.03 -5.40 4.90
N LEU A 53 -6.92 -5.71 3.96
CA LEU A 53 -6.64 -6.65 2.86
C LEU A 53 -6.02 -5.97 1.63
N ALA A 54 -6.41 -4.71 1.34
CA ALA A 54 -5.79 -3.90 0.29
C ALA A 54 -4.27 -3.81 0.46
N ASN A 55 -3.82 -3.66 1.71
CA ASN A 55 -2.42 -3.59 2.09
C ASN A 55 -1.62 -4.86 1.74
N LEU A 56 -2.20 -6.04 1.97
CA LEU A 56 -1.56 -7.32 1.63
C LEU A 56 -1.46 -7.52 0.11
N THR A 57 -2.49 -7.10 -0.63
CA THR A 57 -2.50 -7.22 -2.09
C THR A 57 -1.43 -6.33 -2.74
N PHE A 58 -1.25 -5.09 -2.28
CA PHE A 58 -0.25 -4.18 -2.83
C PHE A 58 1.18 -4.55 -2.45
N GLY A 59 1.38 -5.21 -1.31
CA GLY A 59 2.71 -5.60 -0.80
C GLY A 59 3.53 -6.46 -1.75
N PHE A 60 2.89 -7.40 -2.44
CA PHE A 60 3.58 -8.31 -3.38
C PHE A 60 3.31 -8.01 -4.86
N PHE A 61 2.25 -7.27 -5.16
CA PHE A 61 1.88 -6.95 -6.55
C PHE A 61 2.95 -6.09 -7.23
N TRP A 62 3.40 -5.01 -6.60
CA TRP A 62 4.42 -4.13 -7.19
C TRP A 62 5.79 -4.78 -7.35
N PRO A 63 6.28 -5.56 -6.36
CA PRO A 63 7.46 -6.39 -6.56
C PRO A 63 7.35 -7.36 -7.74
N LEU A 64 6.19 -7.99 -7.94
CA LEU A 64 5.95 -8.85 -9.10
C LEU A 64 6.00 -8.06 -10.42
N VAL A 65 5.31 -6.91 -10.49
CA VAL A 65 5.30 -6.04 -11.69
C VAL A 65 6.72 -5.60 -12.05
N ILE A 66 7.49 -5.14 -11.07
CA ILE A 66 8.89 -4.74 -11.25
C ILE A 66 9.77 -5.94 -11.64
N SER A 67 9.51 -7.13 -11.12
CA SER A 67 10.21 -8.36 -11.52
C SER A 67 9.92 -8.76 -12.97
N VAL A 68 8.68 -8.62 -13.41
CA VAL A 68 8.30 -8.84 -14.82
C VAL A 68 8.97 -7.82 -15.73
N ILE A 69 8.95 -6.53 -15.39
CA ILE A 69 9.65 -5.47 -16.14
C ILE A 69 11.15 -5.73 -16.13
N GLY A 70 11.72 -6.07 -14.96
CA GLY A 70 13.12 -6.41 -14.78
C GLY A 70 13.56 -7.59 -15.65
N ALA A 71 12.72 -8.62 -15.79
CA ALA A 71 12.98 -9.76 -16.65
C ALA A 71 12.99 -9.39 -18.13
N LEU A 72 12.14 -8.45 -18.54
CA LEU A 72 12.13 -7.89 -19.90
C LEU A 72 13.36 -7.02 -20.16
N LEU A 73 13.72 -6.15 -19.21
CA LEU A 73 14.90 -5.27 -19.31
C LEU A 73 16.23 -6.02 -19.20
N GLY A 74 16.26 -7.12 -18.44
CA GLY A 74 17.41 -7.99 -18.26
C GLY A 74 17.87 -8.65 -19.56
N LYS A 75 16.97 -8.81 -20.54
CA LYS A 75 17.33 -9.24 -21.90
C LYS A 75 18.32 -8.29 -22.58
N PHE A 76 18.31 -7.01 -22.17
CA PHE A 76 19.14 -5.95 -22.75
C PHE A 76 20.34 -5.59 -21.86
N ASN A 77 20.63 -6.36 -20.79
CA ASN A 77 21.71 -6.10 -19.83
C ASN A 77 21.71 -4.67 -19.25
N VAL A 78 20.51 -4.05 -19.15
CA VAL A 78 20.37 -2.67 -18.63
C VAL A 78 20.62 -2.64 -17.12
N ILE A 79 20.22 -3.67 -16.37
CA ILE A 79 20.30 -3.70 -14.90
C ILE A 79 20.91 -5.03 -14.47
N THR A 80 21.81 -4.99 -13.48
CA THR A 80 22.39 -6.19 -12.85
C THR A 80 21.50 -6.72 -11.73
N LYS A 81 21.69 -7.98 -11.32
CA LYS A 81 20.92 -8.58 -10.22
C LYS A 81 20.99 -7.77 -8.93
N GLN A 82 22.18 -7.26 -8.56
CA GLN A 82 22.34 -6.47 -7.32
C GLN A 82 21.65 -5.11 -7.39
N GLU A 83 21.71 -4.44 -8.53
CA GLU A 83 20.99 -3.18 -8.74
C GLU A 83 19.48 -3.39 -8.70
N PHE A 84 19.02 -4.51 -9.27
CA PHE A 84 17.61 -4.86 -9.23
C PHE A 84 17.11 -5.14 -7.82
N VAL A 85 17.91 -5.80 -6.96
CA VAL A 85 17.57 -5.98 -5.54
C VAL A 85 17.32 -4.63 -4.87
N ILE A 86 18.18 -3.63 -5.11
CA ILE A 86 18.02 -2.29 -4.52
C ILE A 86 16.74 -1.63 -5.01
N ILE A 87 16.50 -1.64 -6.33
CA ILE A 87 15.28 -1.09 -6.92
C ILE A 87 14.05 -1.77 -6.32
N LEU A 88 14.07 -3.10 -6.21
CA LEU A 88 12.98 -3.88 -5.67
C LEU A 88 12.72 -3.53 -4.19
N THR A 89 13.77 -3.37 -3.37
CA THR A 89 13.63 -2.96 -1.97
C THR A 89 13.03 -1.56 -1.83
N MET A 90 13.42 -0.61 -2.69
CA MET A 90 12.84 0.74 -2.70
C MET A 90 11.36 0.74 -3.08
N VAL A 91 10.97 -0.12 -4.02
CA VAL A 91 9.56 -0.27 -4.44
C VAL A 91 8.76 -1.07 -3.41
N TRP A 92 9.37 -2.03 -2.71
CA TRP A 92 8.65 -2.90 -1.78
C TRP A 92 7.90 -2.14 -0.69
N VAL A 93 8.41 -1.00 -0.25
CA VAL A 93 7.79 -0.18 0.80
C VAL A 93 6.79 0.84 0.26
N SER A 94 6.65 0.96 -1.07
CA SER A 94 5.81 1.99 -1.69
C SER A 94 4.33 1.84 -1.36
N TRP A 95 3.86 0.62 -1.10
CA TRP A 95 2.45 0.38 -0.76
C TRP A 95 2.06 0.94 0.61
N MET A 96 3.02 1.07 1.55
CA MET A 96 2.73 1.57 2.88
C MET A 96 2.48 3.07 2.87
N LEU A 97 3.17 3.81 1.99
CA LEU A 97 3.16 5.27 1.98
C LEU A 97 1.75 5.84 1.75
N PRO A 98 1.01 5.47 0.69
CA PRO A 98 -0.34 5.96 0.44
C PRO A 98 -1.43 5.07 1.07
N SER A 99 -1.11 4.37 2.16
CA SER A 99 -2.08 3.52 2.87
C SER A 99 -2.60 4.20 4.13
N ILE A 100 -3.60 3.59 4.78
CA ILE A 100 -4.06 3.99 6.12
C ILE A 100 -2.96 3.97 7.18
N TYR A 101 -1.89 3.19 6.98
CA TYR A 101 -0.74 3.15 7.90
C TYR A 101 0.37 4.13 7.50
N GLY A 102 0.19 4.82 6.37
CA GLY A 102 1.11 5.81 5.85
C GLY A 102 0.58 7.22 6.02
N ILE A 103 0.77 8.04 4.99
CA ILE A 103 0.52 9.48 5.05
C ILE A 103 -0.93 9.85 4.73
N LEU A 104 -1.70 8.93 4.15
CA LEU A 104 -3.04 9.23 3.64
C LEU A 104 -4.02 9.74 4.71
N PRO A 105 -4.12 9.13 5.92
CA PRO A 105 -5.04 9.62 6.96
C PRO A 105 -4.73 11.03 7.43
N ILE A 106 -3.48 11.48 7.31
CA ILE A 106 -3.08 12.83 7.72
C ILE A 106 -3.91 13.86 6.94
N PHE A 107 -4.14 13.59 5.65
CA PHE A 107 -4.84 14.51 4.74
C PHE A 107 -6.33 14.22 4.64
N THR A 108 -6.76 12.97 4.84
CA THR A 108 -8.18 12.60 4.75
C THR A 108 -8.94 12.79 6.07
N ALA A 109 -8.28 12.68 7.24
CA ALA A 109 -8.97 12.67 8.54
C ALA A 109 -9.81 13.92 8.82
N LEU A 110 -9.34 15.11 8.45
CA LEU A 110 -10.14 16.33 8.60
C LEU A 110 -11.30 16.40 7.60
N GLY A 111 -11.09 15.96 6.35
CA GLY A 111 -12.17 15.89 5.35
C GLY A 111 -13.28 14.95 5.80
N ILE A 112 -12.89 13.80 6.36
CA ILE A 112 -13.76 12.83 7.02
C ILE A 112 -14.49 13.45 8.20
N ALA A 113 -13.75 14.12 9.10
CA ALA A 113 -14.33 14.73 10.28
C ALA A 113 -15.37 15.78 9.90
N ARG A 114 -15.21 16.49 8.78
CA ARG A 114 -16.24 17.41 8.25
C ARG A 114 -17.49 16.68 7.77
N GLN A 115 -17.35 15.52 7.15
CA GLN A 115 -18.46 14.78 6.54
C GLN A 115 -19.30 13.98 7.55
N VAL A 116 -18.72 13.56 8.68
CA VAL A 116 -19.38 12.68 9.64
C VAL A 116 -19.72 13.45 10.94
N PRO A 117 -21.01 13.71 11.22
CA PRO A 117 -21.41 14.49 12.40
C PRO A 117 -20.89 13.95 13.73
N ALA A 118 -20.73 12.63 13.85
CA ALA A 118 -20.19 11.99 15.05
C ALA A 118 -18.75 12.44 15.41
N PHE A 119 -17.98 12.92 14.42
CA PHE A 119 -16.61 13.36 14.60
C PHE A 119 -16.46 14.86 14.81
N HIS A 120 -17.52 15.65 14.63
CA HIS A 120 -17.47 17.12 14.72
C HIS A 120 -17.02 17.57 16.10
N LYS A 121 -17.65 17.05 17.15
CA LYS A 121 -17.34 17.43 18.54
C LYS A 121 -15.87 17.19 18.90
N TRP A 122 -15.34 16.03 18.55
CA TRP A 122 -13.97 15.66 18.89
C TRP A 122 -12.94 16.42 18.06
N ASN A 123 -13.16 16.53 16.74
CA ASN A 123 -12.13 17.03 15.82
C ASN A 123 -12.23 18.53 15.57
N LEU A 124 -13.44 19.10 15.60
CA LEU A 124 -13.68 20.51 15.26
C LEU A 124 -13.87 21.39 16.51
N GLU A 125 -14.29 20.82 17.63
CA GLU A 125 -14.39 21.56 18.91
C GLU A 125 -13.16 21.29 19.79
N TYR A 126 -12.95 20.04 20.22
CA TYR A 126 -11.90 19.73 21.20
C TYR A 126 -10.48 19.77 20.63
N ALA A 127 -10.29 19.29 19.40
CA ALA A 127 -8.99 19.27 18.74
C ALA A 127 -8.72 20.51 17.87
N ARG A 128 -9.56 21.55 17.96
CA ARG A 128 -9.52 22.72 17.06
C ARG A 128 -8.11 23.31 16.92
N ASP A 129 -7.43 23.51 18.05
CA ASP A 129 -6.12 24.17 18.12
C ASP A 129 -4.98 23.35 17.49
N ILE A 130 -5.21 22.07 17.20
CA ILE A 130 -4.24 21.17 16.56
C ILE A 130 -4.65 20.77 15.14
N THR A 131 -5.80 21.21 14.65
CA THR A 131 -6.29 20.85 13.30
C THR A 131 -5.38 21.34 12.18
N TRP A 132 -4.65 22.44 12.38
CA TRP A 132 -3.67 22.96 11.41
C TRP A 132 -2.57 21.94 11.03
N GLN A 133 -2.36 20.91 11.86
CA GLN A 133 -1.42 19.81 11.58
C GLN A 133 -1.93 18.84 10.52
N PHE A 134 -3.23 18.86 10.22
CA PHE A 134 -3.92 17.88 9.38
C PHE A 134 -4.54 18.51 8.12
N GLY A 135 -4.38 19.82 7.93
CA GLY A 135 -4.88 20.50 6.74
C GLY A 135 -5.19 21.98 6.96
N PRO A 136 -5.83 22.62 5.98
CA PRO A 136 -6.32 24.00 6.08
C PRO A 136 -7.49 24.10 7.07
N ASP A 137 -7.89 25.33 7.41
CA ASP A 137 -8.98 25.59 8.36
C ASP A 137 -10.22 24.71 8.03
N PRO A 138 -10.61 23.80 8.95
CA PRO A 138 -11.71 22.89 8.72
C PRO A 138 -13.09 23.56 8.71
N LEU A 139 -13.18 24.86 9.00
CA LEU A 139 -14.42 25.64 8.88
C LEU A 139 -14.54 26.40 7.56
N ASN A 140 -13.46 26.48 6.76
CA ASN A 140 -13.49 27.15 5.46
C ASN A 140 -14.02 26.21 4.38
N SER A 141 -15.29 26.30 4.02
CA SER A 141 -15.90 25.38 3.04
C SER A 141 -15.30 25.47 1.64
N ALA A 142 -14.85 26.64 1.19
CA ALA A 142 -14.30 26.80 -0.16
C ALA A 142 -13.02 25.98 -0.37
N LEU A 143 -12.14 25.92 0.62
CA LEU A 143 -10.88 25.16 0.53
C LEU A 143 -11.15 23.64 0.45
N TRP A 144 -12.13 23.17 1.21
CA TRP A 144 -12.46 21.74 1.28
C TRP A 144 -13.35 21.28 0.13
N GLU A 145 -14.26 22.12 -0.36
CA GLU A 145 -15.01 21.85 -1.59
C GLU A 145 -14.06 21.77 -2.80
N SER A 146 -13.10 22.70 -2.90
CA SER A 146 -12.05 22.64 -3.93
C SER A 146 -11.27 21.32 -3.85
N TRP A 147 -10.87 20.89 -2.64
CA TRP A 147 -10.15 19.64 -2.46
C TRP A 147 -10.98 18.38 -2.79
N MET A 148 -12.25 18.32 -2.36
CA MET A 148 -13.12 17.15 -2.55
C MET A 148 -13.63 16.98 -3.98
N TYR A 149 -13.87 18.09 -4.70
CA TYR A 149 -14.55 18.08 -5.99
C TYR A 149 -13.64 18.48 -7.17
N GLY A 150 -12.32 18.55 -6.97
CA GLY A 150 -11.35 18.71 -8.06
C GLY A 150 -11.08 20.15 -8.49
N GLY A 151 -11.16 21.11 -7.57
CA GLY A 151 -10.72 22.49 -7.76
C GLY A 151 -9.21 22.68 -7.58
N PRO A 152 -8.70 23.92 -7.79
CA PRO A 152 -7.28 24.21 -7.63
C PRO A 152 -6.82 23.99 -6.18
N VAL A 153 -5.67 23.34 -6.01
CA VAL A 153 -5.09 23.08 -4.68
C VAL A 153 -4.56 24.38 -4.09
N PRO A 154 -5.06 24.84 -2.92
CA PRO A 154 -4.59 26.05 -2.27
C PRO A 154 -3.29 25.75 -1.52
N TRP A 155 -2.17 25.69 -2.24
CA TRP A 155 -0.87 25.26 -1.70
C TRP A 155 -0.42 26.04 -0.46
N ALA A 156 -0.72 27.34 -0.38
CA ALA A 156 -0.38 28.17 0.77
C ALA A 156 -1.04 27.66 2.06
N GLU A 157 -2.30 27.26 1.98
CA GLU A 157 -3.08 26.79 3.14
C GLU A 157 -2.71 25.37 3.56
N TRP A 158 -2.29 24.53 2.61
CA TRP A 158 -1.81 23.18 2.88
C TRP A 158 -0.36 23.11 3.36
N MET A 159 0.46 24.11 3.06
CA MET A 159 1.90 24.09 3.34
C MET A 159 2.25 23.91 4.82
N PRO A 160 1.57 24.55 5.79
CA PRO A 160 1.86 24.34 7.22
C PRO A 160 1.70 22.87 7.64
N ALA A 161 0.60 22.23 7.23
CA ALA A 161 0.37 20.82 7.49
C ALA A 161 1.42 19.95 6.80
N LEU A 162 1.74 20.21 5.53
CA LEU A 162 2.74 19.45 4.78
C LEU A 162 4.13 19.53 5.43
N LEU A 163 4.60 20.73 5.76
CA LEU A 163 5.90 20.94 6.38
C LEU A 163 5.98 20.33 7.77
N PHE A 164 4.92 20.48 8.58
CA PHE A 164 4.84 19.86 9.90
C PHE A 164 4.93 18.33 9.79
N ASN A 165 4.18 17.73 8.87
CA ASN A 165 4.19 16.28 8.69
C ASN A 165 5.50 15.76 8.11
N LEU A 166 6.15 16.48 7.20
CA LEU A 166 7.50 16.15 6.73
C LEU A 166 8.50 16.17 7.89
N ALA A 167 8.50 17.25 8.68
CA ALA A 167 9.37 17.40 9.84
C ALA A 167 9.09 16.35 10.92
N ARG A 168 7.85 15.88 11.04
CA ARG A 168 7.44 14.81 11.97
C ARG A 168 7.83 13.42 11.47
N LEU A 169 7.55 13.09 10.20
CA LEU A 169 7.67 11.74 9.67
C LEU A 169 9.11 11.36 9.31
N ILE A 170 9.90 12.29 8.77
CA ILE A 170 11.29 12.01 8.38
C ILE A 170 12.10 11.48 9.58
N PRO A 171 12.10 12.13 10.77
CA PRO A 171 12.76 11.59 11.95
C PRO A 171 12.25 10.22 12.37
N TYR A 172 10.94 9.96 12.29
CA TYR A 172 10.40 8.64 12.63
C TYR A 172 10.94 7.55 11.69
N TYR A 173 10.93 7.77 10.37
CA TYR A 173 11.50 6.80 9.43
C TYR A 173 13.01 6.63 9.59
N LEU A 174 13.75 7.70 9.88
CA LEU A 174 15.19 7.60 10.19
C LEU A 174 15.45 6.85 11.50
N MET A 175 14.62 7.05 12.51
CA MET A 175 14.68 6.30 13.76
C MET A 175 14.40 4.80 13.54
N TYR A 176 13.38 4.46 12.73
CA TYR A 176 13.14 3.06 12.36
C TYR A 176 14.30 2.46 11.57
N MET A 177 14.92 3.23 10.68
CA MET A 177 16.12 2.79 9.97
C MET A 177 17.28 2.53 10.94
N PHE A 178 17.52 3.44 11.89
CA PHE A 178 18.53 3.28 12.92
C PHE A 178 18.29 2.00 13.73
N PHE A 179 17.07 1.80 14.22
CA PHE A 179 16.67 0.60 14.94
C PHE A 179 16.82 -0.68 14.11
N ALA A 180 16.40 -0.66 12.85
CA ALA A 180 16.59 -1.78 11.93
C ALA A 180 18.07 -2.12 11.75
N THR A 181 18.96 -1.13 11.65
CA THR A 181 20.41 -1.38 11.57
C THR A 181 21.00 -1.93 12.87
N LEU A 182 20.47 -1.51 14.03
CA LEU A 182 20.89 -1.99 15.34
C LEU A 182 20.53 -3.47 15.52
N TRP A 183 19.29 -3.85 15.17
CA TRP A 183 18.83 -5.24 15.27
C TRP A 183 19.26 -6.14 14.10
N ARG A 184 19.72 -5.56 12.97
CA ARG A 184 20.15 -6.35 11.80
C ARG A 184 21.19 -7.39 12.18
N ARG A 185 22.16 -7.06 13.04
CA ARG A 185 23.19 -8.02 13.47
C ARG A 185 22.58 -9.18 14.25
N GLU A 186 21.73 -8.90 15.24
CA GLU A 186 21.12 -9.93 16.07
C GLU A 186 20.21 -10.84 15.24
N TRP A 187 19.29 -10.28 14.46
CA TRP A 187 18.31 -11.08 13.72
C TRP A 187 18.91 -11.82 12.52
N VAL A 188 19.89 -11.23 11.82
CA VAL A 188 20.44 -11.81 10.58
C VAL A 188 21.68 -12.66 10.86
N ASP A 189 22.62 -12.18 11.66
CA ASP A 189 23.92 -12.83 11.82
C ASP A 189 23.98 -13.77 13.04
N VAL A 190 23.28 -13.44 14.14
CA VAL A 190 23.30 -14.24 15.38
C VAL A 190 22.17 -15.27 15.42
N GLU A 191 20.92 -14.82 15.32
CA GLU A 191 19.74 -15.68 15.42
C GLU A 191 19.38 -16.34 14.09
N VAL A 192 19.80 -15.75 12.97
CA VAL A 192 19.54 -16.25 11.60
C VAL A 192 18.04 -16.53 11.42
N LEU A 193 17.21 -15.56 11.83
CA LEU A 193 15.77 -15.72 11.79
C LEU A 193 15.30 -15.98 10.35
N PRO A 194 14.35 -16.89 10.14
CA PRO A 194 13.71 -17.02 8.84
C PRO A 194 12.91 -15.74 8.58
N PHE A 195 13.14 -15.14 7.41
CA PHE A 195 12.34 -14.02 6.91
C PHE A 195 11.47 -14.50 5.74
N PRO A 196 10.28 -15.09 5.97
CA PRO A 196 9.43 -15.62 4.90
C PRO A 196 9.09 -14.58 3.82
N GLN A 197 8.84 -13.35 4.24
CA GLN A 197 8.56 -12.21 3.36
C GLN A 197 9.77 -11.89 2.46
N ALA A 198 10.98 -11.84 3.03
CA ALA A 198 12.21 -11.62 2.26
C ALA A 198 12.54 -12.80 1.35
N THR A 199 12.19 -14.03 1.75
CA THR A 199 12.34 -15.23 0.91
C THR A 199 11.48 -15.17 -0.35
N ALA A 200 10.25 -14.66 -0.25
CA ALA A 200 9.41 -14.45 -1.42
C ALA A 200 10.00 -13.40 -2.37
N ALA A 201 10.50 -12.28 -1.80
CA ALA A 201 11.19 -11.24 -2.55
C ALA A 201 12.44 -11.75 -3.26
N SER A 202 13.30 -12.49 -2.55
CA SER A 202 14.55 -13.02 -3.10
C SER A 202 14.29 -14.01 -4.22
N LYS A 203 13.29 -14.90 -4.06
CA LYS A 203 12.87 -15.82 -5.13
C LYS A 203 12.37 -15.10 -6.38
N LEU A 204 11.66 -13.98 -6.24
CA LEU A 204 11.26 -13.16 -7.39
C LEU A 204 12.47 -12.58 -8.12
N VAL A 205 13.46 -12.06 -7.38
CA VAL A 205 14.73 -11.59 -7.95
C VAL A 205 15.46 -12.72 -8.68
N ASP A 206 15.57 -13.88 -8.05
CA ASP A 206 16.24 -15.04 -8.64
C ASP A 206 15.56 -15.45 -9.96
N MET A 207 14.24 -15.62 -9.95
CA MET A 207 13.45 -15.97 -11.14
C MET A 207 13.51 -14.92 -12.26
N THR A 208 13.81 -13.66 -11.92
CA THR A 208 13.95 -12.56 -12.88
C THR A 208 15.24 -12.67 -13.71
N PHE A 209 16.31 -13.20 -13.12
CA PHE A 209 17.63 -13.30 -13.78
C PHE A 209 18.02 -14.73 -14.15
N GLU A 210 17.43 -15.74 -13.52
CA GLU A 210 17.69 -17.14 -13.83
C GLU A 210 17.03 -17.58 -15.14
N LYS A 211 17.78 -18.35 -15.93
CA LYS A 211 17.32 -18.89 -17.22
C LYS A 211 17.18 -20.39 -17.10
N VAL A 212 15.99 -20.91 -17.42
CA VAL A 212 15.70 -22.34 -17.49
C VAL A 212 15.29 -22.68 -18.93
N ASN A 213 16.11 -23.50 -19.60
CA ASN A 213 16.01 -23.81 -21.03
C ASN A 213 15.97 -22.57 -21.93
N GLY A 214 16.89 -21.62 -21.71
CA GLY A 214 17.04 -20.42 -22.56
C GLY A 214 16.00 -19.32 -22.34
N SER A 215 14.93 -19.57 -21.59
CA SER A 215 13.93 -18.56 -21.20
C SER A 215 14.07 -18.15 -19.74
N VAL A 216 13.68 -16.92 -19.41
CA VAL A 216 13.65 -16.41 -18.04
C VAL A 216 12.61 -17.20 -17.23
N GLN A 217 12.98 -17.61 -16.02
CA GLN A 217 12.20 -18.53 -15.19
C GLN A 217 10.86 -17.93 -14.74
N ILE A 218 10.78 -16.63 -14.48
CA ILE A 218 9.55 -15.96 -14.03
C ILE A 218 8.36 -16.20 -14.97
N PHE A 219 8.59 -16.27 -16.28
CA PHE A 219 7.53 -16.51 -17.28
C PHE A 219 7.14 -17.99 -17.41
N ARG A 220 7.97 -18.92 -16.91
CA ARG A 220 7.72 -20.38 -17.02
C ARG A 220 7.17 -20.98 -15.73
N ASN A 221 7.22 -20.24 -14.62
CA ASN A 221 6.75 -20.75 -13.34
C ASN A 221 5.21 -20.76 -13.29
N ILE A 222 4.60 -21.89 -13.64
CA ILE A 222 3.14 -22.06 -13.63
C ILE A 222 2.53 -21.81 -12.24
N TRP A 223 3.23 -22.15 -11.16
CA TRP A 223 2.75 -21.95 -9.80
C TRP A 223 2.68 -20.48 -9.41
N LEU A 224 3.64 -19.68 -9.87
CA LEU A 224 3.62 -18.22 -9.68
C LEU A 224 2.37 -17.63 -10.35
N TRP A 225 2.14 -17.95 -11.63
CA TRP A 225 1.01 -17.40 -12.38
C TRP A 225 -0.33 -17.94 -11.93
N LEU A 226 -0.40 -19.21 -11.51
CA LEU A 226 -1.59 -19.78 -10.89
C LEU A 226 -1.91 -19.08 -9.57
N GLY A 227 -0.89 -18.77 -8.74
CA GLY A 227 -1.06 -17.96 -7.53
C GLY A 227 -1.56 -16.54 -7.84
N VAL A 228 -1.03 -15.89 -8.87
CA VAL A 228 -1.50 -14.58 -9.34
C VAL A 228 -2.96 -14.63 -9.80
N LEU A 229 -3.34 -15.65 -10.57
CA LEU A 229 -4.69 -15.84 -11.05
C LEU A 229 -5.67 -16.07 -9.89
N ILE A 230 -5.31 -16.95 -8.95
CA ILE A 230 -6.10 -17.20 -7.75
C ILE A 230 -6.25 -15.92 -6.93
N GLY A 231 -5.16 -15.16 -6.73
CA GLY A 231 -5.19 -13.89 -6.03
C GLY A 231 -6.13 -12.88 -6.69
N LEU A 232 -6.06 -12.73 -8.02
CA LEU A 232 -6.92 -11.85 -8.80
C LEU A 232 -8.40 -12.21 -8.67
N VAL A 233 -8.72 -13.52 -8.74
CA VAL A 233 -10.08 -14.03 -8.56
C VAL A 233 -10.56 -13.87 -7.12
N ALA A 234 -9.69 -14.06 -6.13
CA ALA A 234 -10.04 -13.89 -4.73
C ALA A 234 -10.38 -12.43 -4.39
N ILE A 235 -9.65 -11.46 -4.95
CA ILE A 235 -9.92 -10.03 -4.72
C ILE A 235 -10.96 -9.43 -5.68
N TYR A 236 -11.42 -10.18 -6.67
CA TYR A 236 -12.38 -9.71 -7.69
C TYR A 236 -13.59 -8.94 -7.12
N PRO A 237 -14.29 -9.43 -6.08
CA PRO A 237 -15.47 -8.74 -5.54
C PRO A 237 -15.16 -7.33 -5.04
N TYR A 238 -13.92 -7.06 -4.64
CA TYR A 238 -13.50 -5.78 -4.05
C TYR A 238 -13.23 -4.68 -5.08
N TRP A 239 -12.93 -5.01 -6.33
CA TRP A 239 -12.63 -4.02 -7.36
C TRP A 239 -13.59 -4.04 -8.55
N ILE A 240 -14.32 -5.14 -8.80
CA ILE A 240 -15.11 -5.26 -10.03
C ILE A 240 -16.21 -4.21 -10.18
N TRP A 241 -16.80 -3.75 -9.08
CA TRP A 241 -17.84 -2.72 -9.06
C TRP A 241 -17.33 -1.36 -9.60
N THR A 242 -16.01 -1.16 -9.68
CA THR A 242 -15.42 0.03 -10.28
C THR A 242 -15.48 0.04 -11.81
N ILE A 243 -15.77 -1.09 -12.47
CA ILE A 243 -15.93 -1.17 -13.93
C ILE A 243 -17.38 -0.88 -14.31
N PRO A 244 -17.65 0.23 -15.03
CA PRO A 244 -19.00 0.57 -15.46
C PRO A 244 -19.58 -0.51 -16.40
N GLY A 245 -20.87 -0.83 -16.23
CA GLY A 245 -21.61 -1.72 -17.12
C GLY A 245 -21.63 -3.21 -16.73
N LEU A 246 -20.88 -3.62 -15.69
CA LEU A 246 -20.90 -5.00 -15.20
C LEU A 246 -22.01 -5.31 -14.19
N GLY A 247 -22.77 -4.30 -13.74
CA GLY A 247 -23.86 -4.46 -12.78
C GLY A 247 -23.42 -4.93 -11.39
N ALA A 248 -22.12 -4.95 -11.11
CA ALA A 248 -21.59 -5.32 -9.81
C ALA A 248 -21.80 -4.19 -8.81
N VAL A 249 -22.27 -4.55 -7.61
CA VAL A 249 -22.52 -3.61 -6.53
C VAL A 249 -21.31 -3.59 -5.59
N MET A 250 -20.97 -2.40 -5.08
CA MET A 250 -19.95 -2.24 -4.05
C MET A 250 -20.34 -3.06 -2.81
N PRO A 251 -19.44 -3.91 -2.27
CA PRO A 251 -19.70 -4.65 -1.03
C PRO A 251 -19.99 -3.69 0.14
N SER A 252 -21.03 -3.98 0.91
CA SER A 252 -21.43 -3.15 2.06
C SER A 252 -20.45 -3.23 3.22
N TYR A 253 -19.78 -4.37 3.42
CA TYR A 253 -18.77 -4.55 4.44
C TYR A 253 -17.57 -5.33 3.90
N PHE A 254 -16.44 -5.16 4.57
CA PHE A 254 -15.33 -6.08 4.45
C PHE A 254 -15.81 -7.48 4.84
N CYS A 255 -15.28 -8.52 4.20
CA CYS A 255 -15.66 -9.87 4.51
C CYS A 255 -17.15 -10.19 4.32
N SER A 256 -17.85 -9.46 3.45
CA SER A 256 -19.28 -9.64 3.22
C SER A 256 -19.60 -10.33 1.90
N ILE A 257 -18.69 -11.14 1.35
CA ILE A 257 -18.95 -11.95 0.14
C ILE A 257 -19.81 -13.18 0.52
N SER A 258 -20.81 -12.95 1.36
CA SER A 258 -21.42 -13.95 2.22
C SER A 258 -22.79 -13.54 2.74
N VAL A 259 -23.50 -14.53 3.26
CA VAL A 259 -24.80 -14.32 3.90
C VAL A 259 -24.58 -13.66 5.25
N ASP A 260 -25.09 -12.43 5.38
CA ASP A 260 -25.15 -11.71 6.65
C ASP A 260 -26.35 -12.21 7.46
N TYR A 261 -26.08 -12.88 8.58
CA TYR A 261 -27.10 -13.33 9.52
C TYR A 261 -27.29 -12.35 10.70
N THR A 262 -26.54 -11.24 10.73
CA THR A 262 -26.67 -10.20 11.75
C THR A 262 -28.11 -9.65 11.88
N PRO A 263 -28.89 -9.48 10.78
CA PRO A 263 -30.29 -9.07 10.89
C PRO A 263 -31.19 -10.04 11.67
N TYR A 264 -30.80 -11.31 11.80
CA TYR A 264 -31.56 -12.31 12.55
C TYR A 264 -31.30 -12.26 14.06
N VAL A 265 -30.35 -11.45 14.53
CA VAL A 265 -30.05 -11.22 15.96
C VAL A 265 -29.90 -12.55 16.74
N ILE A 266 -29.34 -13.57 16.09
CA ILE A 266 -29.16 -14.90 16.69
C ILE A 266 -28.23 -14.81 17.91
N ILE A 267 -27.23 -13.92 17.84
CA ILE A 267 -26.35 -13.58 18.95
C ILE A 267 -26.46 -12.07 19.18
N PRO A 268 -26.90 -11.61 20.38
CA PRO A 268 -26.98 -10.19 20.69
C PRO A 268 -25.60 -9.53 20.61
N LEU A 269 -25.53 -8.36 19.97
CA LEU A 269 -24.32 -7.52 19.88
C LEU A 269 -23.11 -8.18 19.19
N ALA A 270 -23.33 -9.27 18.45
CA ALA A 270 -22.29 -9.90 17.64
C ALA A 270 -22.73 -9.93 16.17
N ASN A 271 -21.86 -9.46 15.28
CA ASN A 271 -22.05 -9.64 13.84
C ASN A 271 -21.88 -11.12 13.52
N LEU A 272 -22.92 -11.74 12.94
CA LEU A 272 -22.87 -13.14 12.52
C LEU A 272 -22.84 -13.16 10.99
N ASN A 273 -21.63 -13.14 10.43
CA ASN A 273 -21.42 -13.17 8.99
C ASN A 273 -20.66 -14.44 8.61
N PHE A 274 -21.18 -15.22 7.66
CA PHE A 274 -20.56 -16.47 7.23
C PHE A 274 -19.69 -16.26 5.99
N ASN A 275 -18.48 -15.72 6.16
CA ASN A 275 -17.63 -15.35 5.03
C ASN A 275 -16.95 -16.54 4.34
N PHE A 276 -17.08 -16.61 3.01
CA PHE A 276 -16.27 -17.46 2.14
C PHE A 276 -15.21 -16.60 1.45
N GLU A 277 -14.15 -16.30 2.17
CA GLU A 277 -12.98 -15.66 1.59
C GLU A 277 -11.87 -16.66 1.35
N LEU A 278 -11.46 -16.78 0.08
CA LEU A 278 -10.43 -17.71 -0.36
C LEU A 278 -9.05 -17.46 0.30
N LEU A 279 -8.85 -16.28 0.90
CA LEU A 279 -7.60 -15.83 1.52
C LEU A 279 -7.70 -15.61 3.04
N LEU A 280 -8.88 -15.79 3.65
CA LEU A 280 -9.09 -15.78 5.10
C LEU A 280 -9.50 -17.16 5.58
N ILE A 281 -8.62 -18.14 5.38
CA ILE A 281 -8.62 -19.34 6.21
C ILE A 281 -7.52 -19.10 7.24
N ALA A 282 -7.90 -18.54 8.38
CA ALA A 282 -7.07 -18.42 9.58
C ALA A 282 -7.70 -19.23 10.70
#